data_AF-A0A024WYL3-F1
#
_entry.id   AF-A0A024WYL3-F1
#
_cell.length_a   1.000
_cell.length_b   1.000
_cell.length_c   1.000
_cell.angle_alpha   90.00
_cell.angle_beta   90.00
_cell.angle_gamma   90.00
#
_symmetry.space_group_name_H-M   'P 1'
#
loop_
_entity.id
_entity.type
_entity.pdbx_description
1 polymer ?
#
loop_
_entity_poly.entity_id
_entity_poly.type
_entity_poly.pdbx_seq_one_letter_code
_entity_poly.pdbx_strand_id
1 'polypeptide(L)'
;MKKKDGNEWEPKREDEKCKHGNLYRPKNGQHGTPIKILKSGENRDDIEKKLEEFCQTQIRSDGSGVGGGNSDSSLYDPWQCYEGKDVEKVKNKDEKEDEEHDEEDYTNIQNAGGLCILENKNKEESQSNSQNNHADIQKTFNDFFYYWVAHMLKDSIHWRTKKLDKCINNTNGKQTKCKNGCNTKCGCFERWVQQKEKEWKPIKDHFGKQEGLDKKGESGQDKMLGGVMTADFVLKTVLKLEFSNENTEEDKKNNVSAREIDLINKMLKEDETAASIGD
;
A
#
# COMPACT_ATOMS: atom_id res chain seq x y z
N MET A 1 -23.53 -4.20 8.70
CA MET A 1 -24.92 -4.19 8.22
C MET A 1 -25.17 -5.46 7.40
N LYS A 2 -26.40 -5.96 7.38
CA LYS A 2 -26.86 -7.09 6.55
C LYS A 2 -27.82 -6.53 5.51
N LYS A 3 -27.74 -7.01 4.27
CA LYS A 3 -28.67 -6.63 3.20
C LYS A 3 -29.87 -7.56 3.27
N LYS A 4 -31.09 -7.01 3.24
CA LYS A 4 -32.31 -7.81 3.12
C LYS A 4 -32.70 -7.95 1.65
N ASP A 5 -33.62 -8.85 1.31
CA ASP A 5 -34.23 -8.86 -0.03
C ASP A 5 -34.90 -7.51 -0.31
N GLY A 6 -34.32 -6.76 -1.26
CA GLY A 6 -34.60 -5.34 -1.48
C GLY A 6 -33.37 -4.45 -1.22
N ASN A 7 -33.36 -3.20 -1.67
CA ASN A 7 -32.21 -2.30 -1.47
C ASN A 7 -32.09 -1.75 -0.02
N GLU A 8 -32.55 -2.52 0.98
CA GLU A 8 -32.64 -2.09 2.38
C GLU A 8 -31.53 -2.75 3.23
N TRP A 9 -30.88 -1.96 4.08
CA TRP A 9 -29.78 -2.36 4.94
C TRP A 9 -30.21 -2.33 6.41
N GLU A 10 -29.99 -3.41 7.14
CA GLU A 10 -30.21 -3.47 8.59
C GLU A 10 -28.88 -3.63 9.35
N PRO A 11 -28.75 -3.07 10.56
CA PRO A 11 -27.58 -3.29 11.38
C PRO A 11 -27.50 -4.76 11.80
N LYS A 12 -26.28 -5.33 11.81
CA LYS A 12 -26.07 -6.74 12.19
C LYS A 12 -26.36 -6.98 13.70
N ARG A 13 -26.57 -5.92 14.52
CA ARG A 13 -26.88 -5.93 15.97
C ARG A 13 -27.71 -4.68 16.36
N GLU A 14 -28.58 -4.79 17.37
CA GLU A 14 -29.39 -3.66 17.92
C GLU A 14 -28.54 -2.58 18.61
N ASP A 15 -27.34 -2.96 19.08
CA ASP A 15 -26.33 -2.11 19.69
C ASP A 15 -25.25 -1.76 18.64
N GLU A 16 -25.51 -0.70 17.84
CA GLU A 16 -24.65 -0.12 16.80
C GLU A 16 -23.35 0.53 17.32
N LYS A 17 -22.64 -0.11 18.23
CA LYS A 17 -21.21 0.15 18.44
C LYS A 17 -20.46 -1.02 17.86
N CYS A 18 -19.69 -0.76 16.80
CA CYS A 18 -18.84 -1.74 16.14
C CYS A 18 -17.99 -2.46 17.19
N LYS A 19 -18.37 -3.68 17.63
CA LYS A 19 -17.67 -4.38 18.72
C LYS A 19 -16.21 -4.59 18.28
N HIS A 20 -15.32 -3.96 19.05
CA HIS A 20 -13.96 -3.59 18.67
C HIS A 20 -13.01 -4.80 18.75
N GLY A 21 -12.74 -5.48 17.63
CA GLY A 21 -11.80 -6.61 17.56
C GLY A 21 -11.39 -6.96 16.13
N ASN A 22 -10.33 -7.77 15.98
CA ASN A 22 -9.90 -8.28 14.68
C ASN A 22 -11.00 -9.16 14.08
N LEU A 23 -11.38 -8.90 12.83
CA LEU A 23 -12.42 -9.67 12.12
C LEU A 23 -11.86 -10.99 11.58
N TYR A 24 -10.59 -10.98 11.22
CA TYR A 24 -9.89 -12.10 10.62
C TYR A 24 -8.58 -12.38 11.33
N ARG A 25 -8.06 -13.59 11.21
CA ARG A 25 -6.74 -13.96 11.72
C ARG A 25 -6.07 -14.96 10.78
N PRO A 26 -4.73 -15.02 10.75
CA PRO A 26 -4.05 -16.11 10.09
C PRO A 26 -4.33 -17.44 10.77
N LYS A 27 -4.40 -18.52 9.99
CA LYS A 27 -4.47 -19.89 10.48
C LYS A 27 -3.19 -20.24 11.24
N ASN A 28 -3.31 -21.11 12.25
CA ASN A 28 -2.17 -21.50 13.08
C ASN A 28 -1.01 -22.06 12.24
N GLY A 29 0.20 -21.55 12.49
CA GLY A 29 1.42 -21.98 11.80
C GLY A 29 1.68 -21.32 10.45
N GLN A 30 0.79 -20.44 9.98
CA GLN A 30 1.04 -19.69 8.74
C GLN A 30 1.92 -18.47 8.99
N HIS A 31 2.96 -18.33 8.15
CA HIS A 31 3.88 -17.21 8.19
C HIS A 31 3.56 -16.26 7.04
N GLY A 32 3.11 -15.05 7.38
CA GLY A 32 2.80 -14.01 6.42
C GLY A 32 4.04 -13.55 5.66
N THR A 33 3.82 -12.89 4.53
CA THR A 33 4.85 -12.16 3.80
C THR A 33 5.12 -10.84 4.56
N PRO A 34 6.33 -10.64 5.09
CA PRO A 34 6.67 -9.40 5.79
C PRO A 34 6.86 -8.26 4.80
N ILE A 35 6.12 -7.17 4.96
CA ILE A 35 6.21 -5.98 4.13
C ILE A 35 6.41 -4.75 5.03
N LYS A 36 7.66 -4.32 5.16
CA LYS A 36 8.02 -3.14 5.96
C LYS A 36 8.03 -1.90 5.09
N ILE A 37 7.02 -1.04 5.24
CA ILE A 37 6.87 0.17 4.42
C ILE A 37 7.30 1.42 5.18
N LEU A 38 7.94 2.37 4.50
CA LEU A 38 8.18 3.70 5.03
C LEU A 38 6.85 4.45 5.15
N LYS A 39 6.54 4.95 6.34
CA LYS A 39 5.34 5.75 6.60
C LYS A 39 5.38 7.00 5.74
N SER A 40 4.36 7.15 4.90
CA SER A 40 4.10 8.40 4.18
C SER A 40 3.10 9.24 4.97
N GLY A 41 3.08 10.54 4.72
CA GLY A 41 2.14 11.45 5.36
C GLY A 41 0.76 11.43 4.72
N GLU A 42 -0.27 11.84 5.45
CA GLU A 42 -1.63 11.90 4.89
C GLU A 42 -1.90 13.18 4.09
N ASN A 43 -1.24 14.27 4.48
CA ASN A 43 -1.33 15.57 3.83
C ASN A 43 0.07 16.09 3.49
N ARG A 44 0.13 17.22 2.78
CA ARG A 44 1.40 17.77 2.27
C ARG A 44 2.43 18.07 3.35
N ASP A 45 1.99 18.61 4.49
CA ASP A 45 2.88 19.01 5.58
C ASP A 45 3.40 17.76 6.33
N ASP A 46 2.54 16.75 6.49
CA ASP A 46 2.92 15.46 7.08
C ASP A 46 3.90 14.68 6.16
N ILE A 47 3.67 14.70 4.83
CA ILE A 47 4.59 14.11 3.84
C ILE A 47 5.96 14.79 3.93
N GLU A 48 5.98 16.12 3.94
CA GLU A 48 7.21 16.89 4.07
C GLU A 48 7.99 16.50 5.32
N LYS A 49 7.31 16.43 6.47
CA LYS A 49 7.92 16.09 7.75
C LYS A 49 8.47 14.66 7.76
N LYS A 50 7.69 13.66 7.35
CA LYS A 50 8.12 12.25 7.36
C LYS A 50 9.27 11.98 6.40
N LEU A 51 9.25 12.61 5.21
CA LEU A 51 10.36 12.50 4.26
C LEU A 51 11.63 13.17 4.80
N GLU A 52 11.52 14.30 5.51
CA GLU A 52 12.67 14.93 6.17
C GLU A 52 13.25 14.08 7.29
N GLU A 53 12.40 13.48 8.14
CA GLU A 53 12.82 12.55 9.18
C GLU A 53 13.56 11.35 8.56
N PHE A 54 13.01 10.75 7.50
CA PHE A 54 13.68 9.73 6.72
C PHE A 54 15.05 10.21 6.22
N CYS A 55 15.12 11.39 5.58
CA CYS A 55 16.38 11.93 5.07
C CYS A 55 17.45 12.09 6.16
N GLN A 56 17.07 12.56 7.35
CA GLN A 56 17.99 12.84 8.45
C GLN A 56 18.56 11.58 9.08
N THR A 57 17.76 10.53 9.25
CA THR A 57 18.24 9.25 9.80
C THR A 57 19.36 8.63 8.96
N GLN A 58 19.31 8.83 7.64
CA GLN A 58 20.28 8.27 6.70
C GLN A 58 21.57 9.11 6.55
N ILE A 59 21.63 10.33 7.09
CA ILE A 59 22.84 11.17 7.08
C ILE A 59 23.80 10.77 8.21
N ARG A 60 23.28 10.23 9.32
CA ARG A 60 24.08 9.79 10.47
C ARG A 60 24.93 8.54 10.20
N SER A 61 24.75 7.88 9.06
CA SER A 61 25.44 6.65 8.66
C SER A 61 26.64 6.86 7.71
N ASP A 62 26.96 8.09 7.31
CA ASP A 62 28.01 8.34 6.29
C ASP A 62 29.45 8.37 6.84
N GLY A 63 29.73 7.46 7.77
CA GLY A 63 31.04 7.26 8.38
C GLY A 63 31.46 5.80 8.26
N SER A 64 31.78 5.35 7.04
CA SER A 64 32.44 4.08 6.72
C SER A 64 31.70 2.79 7.11
N GLY A 65 31.35 1.99 6.10
CA GLY A 65 31.07 0.56 6.27
C GLY A 65 29.65 0.16 5.92
N VAL A 66 29.54 -0.76 4.96
CA VAL A 66 28.35 -1.57 4.69
C VAL A 66 27.89 -2.19 6.01
N GLY A 67 26.78 -1.70 6.57
CA GLY A 67 26.24 -2.20 7.82
C GLY A 67 24.87 -1.59 8.08
N GLY A 68 23.82 -2.43 8.04
CA GLY A 68 22.46 -2.03 8.34
C GLY A 68 22.38 -1.43 9.75
N GLY A 69 22.30 -0.10 9.82
CA GLY A 69 22.32 0.65 11.06
C GLY A 69 20.95 1.25 11.38
N ASN A 70 20.24 0.57 12.28
CA ASN A 70 19.13 1.03 13.11
C ASN A 70 18.18 2.08 12.48
N SER A 71 17.34 1.62 11.53
CA SER A 71 16.17 2.40 11.13
C SER A 71 15.31 2.61 12.37
N ASP A 72 15.12 3.87 12.78
CA ASP A 72 14.19 4.21 13.85
C ASP A 72 12.87 3.49 13.57
N SER A 73 12.52 2.52 14.42
CA SER A 73 11.40 1.62 14.16
C SER A 73 10.07 2.36 14.03
N SER A 74 10.04 3.62 14.47
CA SER A 74 8.90 4.53 14.38
C SER A 74 8.58 4.98 12.94
N LEU A 75 9.57 5.04 12.03
CA LEU A 75 9.39 5.50 10.65
C LEU A 75 8.72 4.48 9.73
N TYR A 76 8.61 3.24 10.17
CA TYR A 76 8.17 2.14 9.31
C TYR A 76 6.96 1.43 9.91
N ASP A 77 6.07 0.97 9.02
CA ASP A 77 4.98 0.06 9.36
C ASP A 77 5.33 -1.37 8.92
N PRO A 78 5.50 -2.31 9.87
CA PRO A 78 5.80 -3.70 9.56
C PRO A 78 4.51 -4.50 9.31
N TRP A 79 3.99 -4.45 8.07
CA TRP A 79 2.83 -5.23 7.67
C TRP A 79 3.17 -6.72 7.52
N GLN A 80 2.19 -7.58 7.79
CA GLN A 80 2.23 -9.00 7.49
C GLN A 80 1.05 -9.35 6.58
N CYS A 81 1.32 -9.82 5.36
CA CYS A 81 0.29 -10.19 4.39
C CYS A 81 0.18 -11.70 4.21
N TYR A 82 -1.04 -12.23 4.26
CA TYR A 82 -1.36 -13.65 4.22
C TYR A 82 -2.22 -13.94 3.00
N GLU A 83 -1.98 -15.07 2.33
CA GLU A 83 -2.82 -15.52 1.22
C GLU A 83 -4.24 -15.80 1.72
N GLY A 84 -5.25 -15.64 0.87
CA GLY A 84 -6.65 -15.84 1.29
C GLY A 84 -6.93 -17.21 1.91
N LYS A 85 -6.27 -18.27 1.41
CA LYS A 85 -6.37 -19.63 1.96
C LYS A 85 -5.76 -19.79 3.36
N ASP A 86 -4.91 -18.86 3.79
CA ASP A 86 -4.22 -18.87 5.09
C ASP A 86 -4.92 -18.03 6.15
N VAL A 87 -6.08 -17.44 5.82
CA VAL A 87 -6.86 -16.57 6.70
C VAL A 87 -8.12 -17.32 7.15
N GLU A 88 -8.59 -17.03 8.36
CA GLU A 88 -9.89 -17.49 8.87
C GLU A 88 -10.62 -16.37 9.61
N LYS A 89 -11.96 -16.41 9.59
CA LYS A 89 -12.80 -15.46 10.33
C LYS A 89 -12.72 -15.74 11.82
N VAL A 90 -12.60 -14.69 12.63
CA VAL A 90 -12.63 -14.81 14.09
C VAL A 90 -14.07 -15.10 14.52
N LYS A 91 -14.32 -16.30 15.04
CA LYS A 91 -15.66 -16.67 15.56
C LYS A 91 -15.94 -15.93 16.87
N ASN A 92 -16.95 -15.05 16.85
CA ASN A 92 -17.48 -14.42 18.06
C ASN A 92 -18.61 -15.27 18.65
N LYS A 93 -18.55 -15.61 19.93
CA LYS A 93 -19.52 -16.48 20.61
C LYS A 93 -20.97 -15.95 20.64
N ASP A 94 -21.17 -14.67 20.29
CA ASP A 94 -22.48 -13.99 20.34
C ASP A 94 -23.11 -13.77 18.95
N GLU A 95 -22.49 -14.23 17.87
CA GLU A 95 -23.04 -14.10 16.51
C GLU A 95 -23.86 -15.34 16.18
N LYS A 96 -25.16 -15.16 15.87
CA LYS A 96 -25.97 -16.22 15.26
C LYS A 96 -25.38 -16.47 13.87
N GLU A 97 -24.93 -17.70 13.63
CA GLU A 97 -24.34 -18.13 12.36
C GLU A 97 -25.40 -18.00 11.26
N ASP A 98 -25.31 -16.94 10.45
CA ASP A 98 -25.97 -16.87 9.15
C ASP A 98 -24.99 -17.49 8.14
N GLU A 99 -25.04 -18.82 7.98
CA GLU A 99 -24.06 -19.61 7.21
C GLU A 99 -23.81 -19.07 5.78
N GLU A 100 -24.85 -18.57 5.10
CA GLU A 100 -24.73 -17.96 3.76
C GLU A 100 -23.91 -16.66 3.72
N HIS A 101 -23.97 -15.84 4.78
CA HIS A 101 -23.34 -14.52 4.80
C HIS A 101 -21.85 -14.58 5.19
N ASP A 102 -21.44 -15.68 5.84
CA ASP A 102 -20.06 -15.95 6.22
C ASP A 102 -19.21 -16.49 5.05
N GLU A 103 -19.84 -17.22 4.12
CA GLU A 103 -19.20 -17.66 2.88
C GLU A 103 -18.88 -16.48 1.93
N GLU A 104 -19.75 -15.47 1.86
CA GLU A 104 -19.53 -14.25 1.05
C GLU A 104 -18.36 -13.41 1.60
N ASP A 105 -18.30 -13.19 2.91
CA ASP A 105 -17.21 -12.44 3.58
C ASP A 105 -15.83 -13.08 3.37
N TYR A 106 -15.75 -14.42 3.45
CA TYR A 106 -14.51 -15.18 3.22
C TYR A 106 -14.08 -15.15 1.75
N THR A 107 -15.04 -15.32 0.84
CA THR A 107 -14.82 -15.24 -0.61
C THR A 107 -14.27 -13.85 -1.00
N ASN A 108 -14.74 -12.79 -0.34
CA ASN A 108 -14.25 -11.43 -0.57
C ASN A 108 -12.77 -11.24 -0.19
N ILE A 109 -12.26 -11.91 0.84
CA ILE A 109 -10.82 -11.86 1.19
C ILE A 109 -9.97 -12.62 0.18
N GLN A 110 -10.42 -13.81 -0.22
CA GLN A 110 -9.72 -14.62 -1.20
C GLN A 110 -9.62 -13.90 -2.54
N ASN A 111 -10.74 -13.34 -3.01
CA ASN A 111 -10.80 -12.56 -4.25
C ASN A 111 -10.02 -11.25 -4.17
N ALA A 112 -9.86 -10.67 -2.98
CA ALA A 112 -9.06 -9.46 -2.77
C ALA A 112 -7.56 -9.75 -2.54
N GLY A 113 -7.10 -10.96 -2.86
CA GLY A 113 -5.68 -11.34 -2.83
C GLY A 113 -5.13 -11.65 -1.44
N GLY A 114 -5.98 -11.78 -0.42
CA GLY A 114 -5.58 -12.09 0.96
C GLY A 114 -5.76 -10.95 1.95
N LEU A 115 -5.05 -11.03 3.08
CA LEU A 115 -5.19 -10.12 4.22
C LEU A 115 -3.84 -9.59 4.69
N CYS A 116 -3.71 -8.27 4.80
CA CYS A 116 -2.57 -7.60 5.41
C CYS A 116 -2.93 -7.06 6.80
N ILE A 117 -2.09 -7.37 7.78
CA ILE A 117 -2.26 -6.98 9.18
C ILE A 117 -1.08 -6.12 9.59
N LEU A 118 -1.35 -4.95 10.16
CA LEU A 118 -0.40 -4.13 10.88
C LEU A 118 -0.73 -4.18 12.37
N GLU A 119 0.20 -4.78 13.13
CA GLU A 119 0.02 -4.96 14.56
C GLU A 119 0.00 -3.62 15.30
N ASN A 120 -1.01 -3.45 16.14
CA ASN A 120 -1.10 -2.28 16.99
C ASN A 120 -0.18 -2.45 18.21
N LYS A 121 0.93 -1.70 18.25
CA LYS A 121 1.92 -1.75 19.34
C LYS A 121 1.44 -1.11 20.65
N ASN A 122 0.36 -0.32 20.63
CA ASN A 122 -0.18 0.30 21.84
C ASN A 122 -1.01 -0.68 22.67
N LYS A 123 -0.74 -1.99 22.58
CA LYS A 123 -1.47 -3.05 23.30
C LYS A 123 -1.22 -3.09 24.81
N GLU A 124 -0.19 -2.40 25.30
CA GLU A 124 0.27 -2.53 26.70
C GLU A 124 -0.05 -1.34 27.62
N GLU A 125 -0.57 -0.21 27.13
CA GLU A 125 -0.90 0.95 27.97
C GLU A 125 -2.42 1.16 28.12
N SER A 126 -3.04 0.46 29.07
CA SER A 126 -3.80 1.12 30.15
C SER A 126 -4.59 0.13 31.02
N GLN A 127 -4.37 0.27 32.32
CA GLN A 127 -5.31 -0.10 33.36
C GLN A 127 -6.68 0.57 33.09
N SER A 128 -7.75 -0.20 33.26
CA SER A 128 -9.11 0.26 33.56
C SER A 128 -9.62 1.45 32.73
N ASN A 129 -10.17 1.19 31.54
CA ASN A 129 -11.36 1.87 31.00
C ASN A 129 -11.81 1.11 29.74
N SER A 130 -12.99 0.50 29.77
CA SER A 130 -13.47 -0.45 28.75
C SER A 130 -13.90 0.21 27.41
N GLN A 131 -13.31 1.34 27.02
CA GLN A 131 -13.76 2.12 25.87
C GLN A 131 -12.65 2.59 24.91
N ASN A 132 -11.40 2.15 25.05
CA ASN A 132 -10.31 2.48 24.11
C ASN A 132 -9.59 1.23 23.53
N ASN A 133 -9.95 0.90 22.28
CA ASN A 133 -9.12 0.51 21.12
C ASN A 133 -7.93 -0.47 21.29
N HIS A 134 -8.08 -1.73 20.86
CA HIS A 134 -6.98 -2.72 20.80
C HIS A 134 -6.94 -3.65 19.57
N ALA A 135 -7.70 -3.36 18.50
CA ALA A 135 -7.62 -4.15 17.28
C ALA A 135 -6.37 -3.79 16.46
N ASP A 136 -5.83 -4.78 15.76
CA ASP A 136 -4.83 -4.58 14.71
C ASP A 136 -5.47 -3.91 13.50
N ILE A 137 -4.67 -3.19 12.72
CA ILE A 137 -5.16 -2.61 11.48
C ILE A 137 -5.18 -3.72 10.43
N GLN A 138 -6.35 -3.99 9.86
CA GLN A 138 -6.56 -5.02 8.85
C GLN A 138 -6.98 -4.40 7.53
N LYS A 139 -6.33 -4.82 6.44
CA LYS A 139 -6.68 -4.48 5.06
C LYS A 139 -6.71 -5.76 4.24
N THR A 140 -7.58 -5.86 3.25
CA THR A 140 -7.35 -6.86 2.20
C THR A 140 -6.02 -6.57 1.51
N PHE A 141 -5.40 -7.55 0.88
CA PHE A 141 -4.16 -7.30 0.14
C PHE A 141 -4.38 -6.25 -0.95
N ASN A 142 -5.52 -6.31 -1.64
CA ASN A 142 -5.93 -5.28 -2.59
C ASN A 142 -5.94 -3.88 -1.94
N ASP A 143 -6.68 -3.69 -0.83
CA ASP A 143 -6.72 -2.42 -0.11
C ASP A 143 -5.33 -1.93 0.34
N PHE A 144 -4.48 -2.85 0.80
CA PHE A 144 -3.11 -2.54 1.20
C PHE A 144 -2.25 -2.11 0.00
N PHE A 145 -2.39 -2.80 -1.13
CA PHE A 145 -1.70 -2.49 -2.38
C PHE A 145 -2.06 -1.10 -2.87
N TYR A 146 -3.36 -0.77 -2.94
CA TYR A 146 -3.84 0.57 -3.30
C TYR A 146 -3.32 1.64 -2.33
N TYR A 147 -3.38 1.36 -1.03
CA TYR A 147 -2.83 2.25 -0.01
C TYR A 147 -1.34 2.54 -0.26
N TRP A 148 -0.52 1.51 -0.53
CA TRP A 148 0.90 1.68 -0.79
C TRP A 148 1.17 2.48 -2.08
N VAL A 149 0.46 2.16 -3.18
CA VAL A 149 0.57 2.85 -4.46
C VAL A 149 0.19 4.33 -4.33
N ALA A 150 -0.94 4.63 -3.70
CA ALA A 150 -1.41 6.00 -3.50
C ALA A 150 -0.39 6.84 -2.72
N HIS A 151 0.15 6.31 -1.62
CA HIS A 151 1.17 6.99 -0.83
C HIS A 151 2.50 7.16 -1.57
N MET A 152 2.94 6.15 -2.34
CA MET A 152 4.15 6.25 -3.17
C MET A 152 4.02 7.36 -4.23
N LEU A 153 2.85 7.51 -4.84
CA LEU A 153 2.60 8.56 -5.84
C LEU A 153 2.53 9.95 -5.20
N LYS A 154 1.88 10.10 -4.05
CA LYS A 154 1.86 11.37 -3.31
C LYS A 154 3.27 11.83 -2.93
N ASP A 155 4.08 10.91 -2.40
CA ASP A 155 5.50 11.16 -2.11
C ASP A 155 6.25 11.58 -3.38
N SER A 156 6.03 10.89 -4.50
CA SER A 156 6.66 11.19 -5.80
C SER A 156 6.31 12.59 -6.31
N ILE A 157 5.04 12.97 -6.22
CA ILE A 157 4.57 14.32 -6.56
C ILE A 157 5.24 15.35 -5.66
N HIS A 158 5.32 15.09 -4.35
CA HIS A 158 5.98 15.98 -3.41
C HIS A 158 7.47 16.15 -3.75
N TRP A 159 8.17 15.05 -4.05
CA TRP A 159 9.55 15.08 -4.50
C TRP A 159 9.73 15.95 -5.74
N ARG A 160 8.95 15.69 -6.81
CA ARG A 160 9.06 16.39 -8.09
C ARG A 160 8.68 17.87 -7.98
N THR A 161 7.56 18.17 -7.33
CA THR A 161 6.94 19.51 -7.36
C THR A 161 7.32 20.43 -6.21
N LYS A 162 7.91 19.90 -5.12
CA LYS A 162 8.29 20.68 -3.94
C LYS A 162 9.77 20.57 -3.62
N LYS A 163 10.25 19.35 -3.31
CA LYS A 163 11.63 19.19 -2.82
C LYS A 163 12.67 19.44 -3.93
N LEU A 164 12.43 18.91 -5.12
CA LEU A 164 13.36 18.94 -6.26
C LEU A 164 12.97 19.92 -7.36
N ASP A 165 11.81 20.55 -7.30
CA ASP A 165 11.34 21.50 -8.33
C ASP A 165 12.40 22.57 -8.68
N LYS A 166 12.98 23.21 -7.66
CA LYS A 166 14.05 24.21 -7.82
C LYS A 166 15.38 23.63 -8.32
N CYS A 167 15.58 22.31 -8.24
CA CYS A 167 16.76 21.63 -8.79
C CYS A 167 16.52 21.20 -10.24
N ILE A 168 15.27 20.86 -10.61
CA ILE A 168 14.87 20.43 -11.95
C ILE A 168 14.62 21.63 -12.88
N ASN A 169 13.83 22.61 -12.45
CA ASN A 169 13.28 23.69 -13.30
C ASN A 169 14.11 24.98 -13.32
N ASN A 170 15.32 24.99 -12.74
CA ASN A 170 16.14 26.21 -12.65
C ASN A 170 17.06 26.37 -13.85
N THR A 171 16.46 26.76 -14.97
CA THR A 171 17.07 26.89 -16.30
C THR A 171 17.51 28.31 -16.65
N ASN A 172 17.86 29.14 -15.66
CA ASN A 172 18.46 30.46 -15.91
C ASN A 172 19.95 30.34 -16.30
N GLY A 173 20.23 29.80 -17.49
CA GLY A 173 21.36 30.09 -18.38
C GLY A 173 22.82 29.90 -17.92
N LYS A 174 23.11 29.77 -16.62
CA LYS A 174 24.44 29.44 -16.09
C LYS A 174 24.35 28.08 -15.42
N GLN A 175 25.02 27.09 -16.00
CA GLN A 175 25.13 25.70 -15.51
C GLN A 175 24.94 25.61 -13.99
N THR A 176 23.71 25.29 -13.59
CA THR A 176 23.26 25.21 -12.21
C THR A 176 23.71 23.90 -11.55
N LYS A 177 24.84 23.33 -11.99
CA LYS A 177 25.28 21.97 -11.64
C LYS A 177 25.62 21.79 -10.15
N CYS A 178 25.76 22.88 -9.39
CA CYS A 178 26.23 22.83 -8.00
C CYS A 178 25.54 23.88 -7.10
N LYS A 179 24.21 24.00 -7.09
CA LYS A 179 23.56 24.76 -6.00
C LYS A 179 23.68 23.98 -4.70
N ASN A 180 24.33 24.57 -3.69
CA ASN A 180 24.42 24.02 -2.34
C ASN A 180 23.03 23.56 -1.87
N GLY A 181 22.91 22.28 -1.54
CA GLY A 181 21.65 21.64 -1.11
C GLY A 181 20.96 20.76 -2.16
N CYS A 182 21.14 20.96 -3.48
CA CYS A 182 20.54 20.06 -4.48
C CYS A 182 21.15 18.66 -4.43
N ASN A 183 22.48 18.53 -4.27
CA ASN A 183 23.14 17.23 -4.11
C ASN A 183 22.60 16.46 -2.89
N THR A 184 22.40 17.15 -1.76
CA THR A 184 21.82 16.54 -0.55
C THR A 184 20.39 16.07 -0.78
N LYS A 185 19.56 16.88 -1.46
CA LYS A 185 18.18 16.54 -1.77
C LYS A 185 18.07 15.39 -2.77
N CYS A 186 18.86 15.43 -3.85
CA CYS A 186 18.94 14.34 -4.83
C CYS A 186 19.43 13.05 -4.20
N GLY A 187 20.46 13.12 -3.35
CA GLY A 187 20.94 11.95 -2.60
C GLY A 187 19.90 11.38 -1.64
N CYS A 188 19.07 12.22 -1.01
CA CYS A 188 17.95 11.70 -0.22
C CYS A 188 16.86 11.07 -1.10
N PHE A 189 16.52 11.70 -2.22
CA PHE A 189 15.55 11.14 -3.18
C PHE A 189 16.01 9.77 -3.69
N GLU A 190 17.28 9.61 -4.05
CA GLU A 190 17.87 8.33 -4.46
C GLU A 190 17.69 7.26 -3.37
N ARG A 191 17.99 7.58 -2.11
CA ARG A 191 17.76 6.66 -0.99
C ARG A 191 16.29 6.31 -0.79
N TRP A 192 15.38 7.28 -0.98
CA TRP A 192 13.95 7.05 -0.94
C TRP A 192 13.50 6.09 -2.05
N VAL A 193 14.00 6.26 -3.28
CA VAL A 193 13.74 5.34 -4.41
C VAL A 193 14.23 3.93 -4.08
N GLN A 194 15.47 3.78 -3.60
CA GLN A 194 16.01 2.48 -3.17
C GLN A 194 15.17 1.84 -2.06
N GLN A 195 14.63 2.64 -1.14
CA GLN A 195 13.73 2.16 -0.10
C GLN A 195 12.40 1.67 -0.69
N LYS A 196 11.81 2.40 -1.66
CA LYS A 196 10.58 1.96 -2.34
C LYS A 196 10.79 0.72 -3.20
N GLU A 197 11.96 0.54 -3.79
CA GLU A 197 12.32 -0.71 -4.48
C GLU A 197 12.35 -1.92 -3.52
N LYS A 198 12.90 -1.74 -2.31
CA LYS A 198 12.91 -2.77 -1.26
C LYS A 198 11.50 -3.10 -0.76
N GLU A 199 10.60 -2.12 -0.70
CA GLU A 199 9.19 -2.31 -0.36
C GLU A 199 8.43 -3.05 -1.47
N TRP A 200 8.69 -2.69 -2.73
CA TRP A 200 7.98 -3.20 -3.88
C TRP A 200 8.23 -4.69 -4.14
N LYS A 201 9.44 -5.17 -3.87
CA LYS A 201 9.81 -6.57 -4.09
C LYS A 201 8.88 -7.57 -3.37
N PRO A 202 8.72 -7.53 -2.02
CA PRO A 202 7.81 -8.43 -1.33
C PRO A 202 6.32 -8.20 -1.67
N ILE A 203 5.94 -6.99 -2.09
CA ILE A 203 4.57 -6.72 -2.59
C ILE A 203 4.31 -7.50 -3.87
N LYS A 204 5.24 -7.46 -4.84
CA LYS A 204 5.15 -8.27 -6.07
C LYS A 204 5.17 -9.75 -5.78
N ASP A 205 6.07 -10.18 -4.88
CA ASP A 205 6.18 -11.58 -4.50
C ASP A 205 4.85 -12.07 -3.87
N HIS A 206 4.18 -11.24 -3.06
CA HIS A 206 2.86 -11.57 -2.52
C HIS A 206 1.76 -11.56 -3.60
N PHE A 207 1.75 -10.55 -4.47
CA PHE A 207 0.79 -10.46 -5.59
C PHE A 207 0.86 -11.71 -6.47
N GLY A 208 2.06 -12.21 -6.76
CA GLY A 208 2.29 -13.39 -7.58
C GLY A 208 1.89 -14.73 -6.94
N LYS A 209 1.53 -14.76 -5.65
CA LYS A 209 1.04 -15.98 -4.96
C LYS A 209 -0.46 -16.18 -5.09
N GLN A 210 -1.19 -15.21 -5.67
CA GLN A 210 -2.63 -15.32 -5.82
C GLN A 210 -3.00 -16.47 -6.76
N GLU A 211 -3.97 -17.28 -6.34
CA GLU A 211 -4.44 -18.41 -7.13
C GLU A 211 -4.95 -17.94 -8.51
N GLY A 212 -4.57 -18.66 -9.56
CA GLY A 212 -4.89 -18.29 -10.94
C GLY A 212 -3.91 -17.34 -11.62
N LEU A 213 -2.89 -16.83 -10.91
CA LEU A 213 -1.76 -16.08 -11.49
C LEU A 213 -0.48 -16.90 -11.63
N ASP A 214 -0.47 -18.12 -11.09
CA ASP A 214 0.65 -19.05 -11.14
C ASP A 214 0.94 -19.49 -12.59
N LYS A 215 2.20 -19.38 -13.00
CA LYS A 215 2.65 -19.58 -14.38
C LYS A 215 2.42 -21.02 -14.88
N LYS A 216 1.86 -21.11 -16.10
CA LYS A 216 1.67 -22.29 -16.97
C LYS A 216 0.66 -23.32 -16.45
N GLY A 217 -0.62 -23.00 -16.58
CA GLY A 217 -1.67 -24.00 -16.57
C GLY A 217 -1.53 -24.94 -17.77
N GLU A 218 -1.37 -26.24 -17.49
CA GLU A 218 -1.62 -27.33 -18.44
C GLU A 218 -3.12 -27.54 -18.72
N SER A 219 -3.98 -26.57 -18.38
CA SER A 219 -5.41 -26.62 -18.67
C SER A 219 -5.71 -25.99 -20.04
N GLY A 220 -6.62 -26.60 -20.79
CA GLY A 220 -6.92 -26.21 -22.18
C GLY A 220 -7.44 -24.77 -22.35
N GLN A 221 -7.88 -24.12 -21.27
CA GLN A 221 -8.36 -22.73 -21.26
C GLN A 221 -7.20 -21.72 -21.15
N ASP A 222 -6.11 -22.05 -20.45
CA ASP A 222 -4.92 -21.20 -20.31
C ASP A 222 -4.14 -21.06 -21.64
N LYS A 223 -4.25 -22.08 -22.51
CA LYS A 223 -3.78 -22.01 -23.91
C LYS A 223 -4.61 -21.06 -24.77
N MET A 224 -5.88 -20.80 -24.43
CA MET A 224 -6.79 -19.93 -25.20
C MET A 224 -6.53 -18.45 -24.93
N LEU A 225 -6.10 -18.09 -23.72
CA LEU A 225 -5.62 -16.75 -23.35
C LEU A 225 -4.08 -16.63 -23.43
N GLY A 226 -3.42 -17.64 -24.04
CA GLY A 226 -2.07 -17.56 -24.58
C GLY A 226 -0.95 -17.33 -23.57
N GLY A 227 -1.10 -17.72 -22.30
CA GLY A 227 -0.09 -17.41 -21.28
C GLY A 227 0.14 -15.90 -21.07
N VAL A 228 -0.83 -15.06 -21.48
CA VAL A 228 -0.77 -13.59 -21.39
C VAL A 228 -1.11 -13.11 -19.97
N MET A 229 -1.86 -13.90 -19.19
CA MET A 229 -2.27 -13.55 -17.81
C MET A 229 -1.19 -13.87 -16.76
N THR A 230 0.07 -13.49 -17.04
CA THR A 230 1.10 -13.53 -16.00
C THR A 230 0.80 -12.50 -14.91
N ALA A 231 1.20 -12.76 -13.66
CA ALA A 231 1.12 -11.80 -12.57
C ALA A 231 1.63 -10.40 -12.98
N ASP A 232 2.76 -10.32 -13.69
CA ASP A 232 3.33 -9.05 -14.16
C ASP A 232 2.43 -8.33 -15.17
N PHE A 233 1.78 -9.05 -16.08
CA PHE A 233 0.85 -8.48 -17.06
C PHE A 233 -0.44 -7.98 -16.41
N VAL A 234 -1.01 -8.78 -15.49
CA VAL A 234 -2.21 -8.40 -14.74
C VAL A 234 -1.93 -7.18 -13.89
N LEU A 235 -0.82 -7.18 -13.14
CA LEU A 235 -0.39 -6.06 -12.31
C LEU A 235 -0.21 -4.77 -13.13
N LYS A 236 0.45 -4.86 -14.29
CA LYS A 236 0.62 -3.72 -15.21
C LYS A 236 -0.72 -3.22 -15.73
N THR A 237 -1.64 -4.12 -16.07
CA THR A 237 -2.96 -3.77 -16.61
C THR A 237 -3.84 -3.11 -15.55
N VAL A 238 -3.86 -3.64 -14.32
CA VAL A 238 -4.58 -3.06 -13.18
C VAL A 238 -4.06 -1.66 -12.91
N LEU A 239 -2.73 -1.48 -12.76
CA LEU A 239 -2.14 -0.15 -12.58
C LEU A 239 -2.55 0.81 -13.70
N LYS A 240 -2.53 0.38 -14.97
CA LYS A 240 -2.93 1.24 -16.09
C LYS A 240 -4.42 1.61 -16.05
N LEU A 241 -5.29 0.67 -15.71
CA LEU A 241 -6.74 0.92 -15.58
C LEU A 241 -7.02 1.94 -14.49
N GLU A 242 -6.38 1.78 -13.33
CA GLU A 242 -6.54 2.70 -12.20
C GLU A 242 -6.19 4.14 -12.56
N PHE A 243 -5.05 4.36 -13.22
CA PHE A 243 -4.67 5.71 -13.63
C PHE A 243 -5.44 6.24 -14.85
N SER A 244 -6.17 5.37 -15.55
CA SER A 244 -7.05 5.78 -16.66
C SER A 244 -8.43 6.22 -16.17
N ASN A 245 -8.85 5.77 -14.98
CA ASN A 245 -10.14 6.09 -14.40
C ASN A 245 -10.02 7.34 -13.52
N GLU A 246 -10.84 8.35 -13.77
CA GLU A 246 -10.85 9.56 -12.93
C GLU A 246 -11.72 9.35 -11.66
N ASN A 247 -11.11 9.54 -10.48
CA ASN A 247 -11.80 9.81 -9.21
C ASN A 247 -12.72 8.67 -8.69
N THR A 248 -12.11 7.52 -8.39
CA THR A 248 -12.77 6.31 -7.85
C THR A 248 -13.13 6.45 -6.36
N GLU A 249 -13.90 5.50 -5.81
CA GLU A 249 -14.17 5.47 -4.35
C GLU A 249 -12.91 5.10 -3.55
N GLU A 250 -12.02 4.30 -4.15
CA GLU A 250 -10.71 3.94 -3.63
C GLU A 250 -9.79 5.17 -3.50
N ASP A 251 -9.84 6.11 -4.44
CA ASP A 251 -9.12 7.38 -4.36
C ASP A 251 -9.54 8.19 -3.13
N LYS A 252 -10.85 8.25 -2.85
CA LYS A 252 -11.40 8.94 -1.67
C LYS A 252 -10.94 8.26 -0.39
N LYS A 253 -11.01 6.92 -0.32
CA LYS A 253 -10.59 6.12 0.84
C LYS A 253 -9.10 6.31 1.17
N ASN A 254 -8.27 6.54 0.16
CA ASN A 254 -6.84 6.77 0.30
C ASN A 254 -6.47 8.28 0.28
N ASN A 255 -7.44 9.18 0.43
CA ASN A 255 -7.25 10.64 0.47
C ASN A 255 -6.50 11.20 -0.75
N VAL A 256 -6.66 10.61 -1.93
CA VAL A 256 -6.06 11.11 -3.18
C VAL A 256 -6.97 12.18 -3.77
N SER A 257 -6.46 13.41 -3.92
CA SER A 257 -7.21 14.53 -4.48
C SER A 257 -7.21 14.52 -6.01
N ALA A 258 -8.24 15.09 -6.64
CA ALA A 258 -8.31 15.26 -8.10
C ALA A 258 -7.07 15.97 -8.69
N ARG A 259 -6.47 16.90 -7.93
CA ARG A 259 -5.21 17.57 -8.32
C ARG A 259 -4.02 16.63 -8.31
N GLU A 260 -3.96 15.68 -7.38
CA GLU A 260 -2.90 14.68 -7.35
C GLU A 260 -3.07 13.71 -8.52
N ILE A 261 -4.30 13.29 -8.84
CA ILE A 261 -4.60 12.47 -10.02
C ILE A 261 -4.14 13.15 -11.32
N ASP A 262 -4.49 14.44 -11.51
CA ASP A 262 -4.05 15.20 -12.68
C ASP A 262 -2.52 15.27 -12.80
N LEU A 263 -1.82 15.49 -11.68
CA LEU A 263 -0.35 15.51 -11.65
C LEU A 263 0.26 14.13 -11.97
N ILE A 264 -0.32 13.05 -11.47
CA ILE A 264 0.09 11.68 -11.78
C ILE A 264 -0.07 11.41 -13.28
N ASN A 265 -1.25 11.73 -13.83
CA ASN A 265 -1.55 11.51 -15.24
C ASN A 265 -0.64 12.34 -16.16
N LYS A 266 -0.29 13.56 -15.75
CA LYS A 266 0.69 14.37 -16.46
C LYS A 266 2.08 13.73 -16.44
N MET A 267 2.53 13.23 -15.29
CA MET A 267 3.83 12.55 -15.17
C MET A 267 3.90 11.29 -16.04
N LEU A 268 2.84 10.47 -16.02
CA LEU A 268 2.78 9.25 -16.84
C LEU A 268 2.84 9.56 -18.34
N LYS A 269 2.15 10.61 -18.80
CA LYS A 269 2.23 11.07 -20.20
C LYS A 269 3.64 11.55 -20.57
N GLU A 270 4.31 12.29 -19.69
CA GLU A 270 5.70 12.73 -19.90
C GLU A 270 6.63 11.51 -20.03
N ASP A 271 6.46 10.47 -19.21
CA ASP A 271 7.27 9.25 -19.27
C ASP A 271 7.01 8.42 -20.55
N GLU A 272 5.75 8.27 -21.00
CA GLU A 272 5.43 7.62 -22.28
C GLU A 272 6.11 8.33 -23.46
N THR A 273 6.12 9.68 -23.45
CA THR A 273 6.80 10.45 -24.50
C THR A 273 8.32 10.29 -24.44
N ALA A 274 8.91 10.25 -23.25
CA ALA A 274 10.36 10.05 -23.08
C ALA A 274 10.80 8.65 -23.53
N ALA A 275 10.02 7.61 -23.24
CA ALA A 275 10.27 6.25 -23.71
C ALA A 275 10.21 6.14 -25.24
N SER A 276 9.28 6.85 -25.89
CA SER A 276 9.12 6.86 -27.36
C SER A 276 10.23 7.60 -28.14
N ILE A 277 11.02 8.43 -27.46
CA ILE A 277 12.12 9.20 -28.05
C ILE A 277 13.46 8.45 -27.91
N GLY A 278 13.51 7.41 -27.08
CA GLY A 278 14.71 6.63 -26.76
C GLY A 278 14.94 5.36 -27.59
N ASP A 279 14.03 5.02 -28.51
CA ASP A 279 14.10 3.85 -29.42
C ASP A 279 14.46 4.25 -30.86
#